data_AF-A0A7C3LUF2-F1
#
_entry.id   AF-A0A7C3LUF2-F1
#
_cell.length_a   1.000
_cell.length_b   1.000
_cell.length_c   1.000
_cell.angle_alpha   90.00
_cell.angle_beta   90.00
_cell.angle_gamma   90.00
#
_symmetry.space_group_name_H-M   'P 1'
#
loop_
_entity.id
_entity.type
_entity.pdbx_description
1 polymer ?
#
loop_
_entity_poly.entity_id
_entity_poly.type
_entity_poly.pdbx_seq_one_letter_code
_entity_poly.pdbx_strand_id
1 'polypeptide(L)'
;MRRLATMALVILISISVAGLMAPQPLKAAKVGIGILIDLSHGQTVGGVVEMMKMIPEANWVVLLSSEADLEVLPDYVKNNAEIRYGGFTSTTLKDVEMVIIGQALRLVTPEEISALVSWFNSTPRAIWVAGDSDYPAQGNEIAQQVVNMVAEAVGSHLRIDYVAVDDTISNAKATYRVVGIVDPDPEVAVLGYGVNVTLFHGPGPLAAVLDNGTWVNPINVKIPNVYIVARTTEGGKINEYQPSAPGAPGMIHQLYSPGDTGVFPLLAVEVLPNGNKIIVSGESPYGGYQSGLTYVYYGVIMQGMRLFRNLVLWATGYCGELLAYKELLEGKEILMDVTEAIQSLRSSLEQLSSSVNSLSSTVSSLQNTVTSIQGTLGDVSNRVTTLENTVKELDSRVSGLEGAAANIMTSLALGGVALILALISLALAFMKKK
;
A
#
# COMPACT_ATOMS: atom_id res chain seq x y z
N MET A 1 -2.04 -36.39 -76.96
CA MET A 1 -1.61 -36.84 -75.62
C MET A 1 -0.94 -35.74 -74.79
N ARG A 2 0.07 -35.01 -75.29
CA ARG A 2 0.75 -33.95 -74.49
C ARG A 2 -0.17 -32.84 -73.94
N ARG A 3 -1.13 -32.33 -74.73
CA ARG A 3 -2.05 -31.26 -74.27
C ARG A 3 -3.04 -31.70 -73.17
N LEU A 4 -3.43 -32.97 -73.14
CA LEU A 4 -4.32 -33.54 -72.12
C LEU A 4 -3.58 -33.74 -70.78
N ALA A 5 -2.31 -34.17 -70.84
CA ALA A 5 -1.47 -34.30 -69.64
C ALA A 5 -1.15 -32.94 -68.99
N THR A 6 -0.93 -31.90 -69.79
CA THR A 6 -0.70 -30.54 -69.27
C THR A 6 -1.95 -29.94 -68.63
N MET A 7 -3.14 -30.16 -69.22
CA MET A 7 -4.41 -29.73 -68.58
C MET A 7 -4.69 -30.48 -67.28
N ALA A 8 -4.45 -31.79 -67.23
CA ALA A 8 -4.64 -32.58 -66.01
C ALA A 8 -3.70 -32.12 -64.88
N LEU A 9 -2.44 -31.78 -65.19
CA LEU A 9 -1.48 -31.28 -64.22
C LEU A 9 -1.84 -29.88 -63.70
N VAL A 10 -2.31 -28.99 -64.58
CA VAL A 10 -2.75 -27.65 -64.17
C VAL A 10 -4.01 -27.74 -63.31
N ILE A 11 -4.96 -28.62 -63.61
CA ILE A 11 -6.16 -28.81 -62.79
C ILE A 11 -5.79 -29.41 -61.42
N LEU A 12 -4.86 -30.39 -61.37
CA LEU A 12 -4.39 -30.98 -60.11
C LEU A 12 -3.70 -29.94 -59.21
N ILE A 13 -2.83 -29.11 -59.79
CA ILE A 13 -2.14 -28.02 -59.08
C ILE A 13 -3.16 -26.96 -58.63
N SER A 14 -4.16 -26.65 -59.47
CA SER A 14 -5.20 -25.66 -59.13
C SER A 14 -6.10 -26.14 -57.97
N ILE A 15 -6.44 -27.43 -57.90
CA ILE A 15 -7.24 -28.02 -56.82
C ILE A 15 -6.42 -28.10 -55.52
N SER A 16 -5.13 -28.40 -55.60
CA SER A 16 -4.26 -28.44 -54.42
C SER A 16 -3.95 -27.04 -53.87
N VAL A 17 -3.82 -26.02 -54.73
CA VAL A 17 -3.70 -24.61 -54.28
C VAL A 17 -5.02 -24.07 -53.74
N ALA A 18 -6.17 -24.46 -54.30
CA ALA A 18 -7.48 -24.06 -53.77
C ALA A 18 -7.78 -24.68 -52.39
N GLY A 19 -7.30 -25.91 -52.12
CA GLY A 19 -7.39 -26.53 -50.79
C GLY A 19 -6.52 -25.85 -49.72
N LEU A 20 -5.43 -25.20 -50.12
CA LEU A 20 -4.53 -24.41 -49.25
C LEU A 20 -5.04 -22.99 -48.97
N MET A 21 -6.08 -22.53 -49.68
CA MET A 21 -6.69 -21.20 -49.52
C MET A 21 -8.14 -21.23 -49.05
N ALA A 22 -8.66 -22.40 -48.65
CA ALA A 22 -9.91 -22.42 -47.90
C ALA A 22 -9.73 -21.55 -46.65
N PRO A 23 -10.57 -20.53 -46.41
CA PRO A 23 -10.51 -19.76 -45.17
C PRO A 23 -10.68 -20.77 -44.05
N GLN A 24 -9.62 -20.99 -43.27
CA GLN A 24 -9.73 -21.70 -42.00
C GLN A 24 -10.85 -20.99 -41.25
N PRO A 25 -11.88 -21.71 -40.77
CA PRO A 25 -12.91 -21.04 -39.97
C PRO A 25 -12.18 -20.31 -38.85
N LEU A 26 -12.22 -18.99 -38.88
CA LEU A 26 -11.72 -18.13 -37.82
C LEU A 26 -12.52 -18.53 -36.59
N LYS A 27 -11.99 -19.49 -35.81
CA LYS A 27 -12.51 -19.74 -34.48
C LYS A 27 -12.30 -18.43 -33.73
N ALA A 28 -13.39 -17.86 -33.21
CA ALA A 28 -13.29 -16.75 -32.30
C ALA A 28 -12.24 -17.12 -31.22
N ALA A 29 -11.34 -16.19 -30.90
CA ALA A 29 -10.38 -16.40 -29.84
C ALA A 29 -11.13 -16.84 -28.57
N LYS A 30 -10.65 -17.90 -27.92
CA LYS A 30 -11.25 -18.38 -26.67
C LYS A 30 -11.22 -17.20 -25.69
N VAL A 31 -12.38 -16.75 -25.23
CA VAL A 31 -12.47 -15.68 -24.24
C VAL A 31 -12.12 -16.27 -22.88
N GLY A 32 -11.29 -15.58 -22.10
CA GLY A 32 -10.90 -16.02 -20.76
C GLY A 32 -9.48 -16.57 -20.67
N ILE A 33 -9.17 -17.20 -19.54
CA ILE A 33 -7.81 -17.63 -19.16
C ILE A 33 -7.72 -19.15 -19.18
N GLY A 34 -6.89 -19.75 -20.00
CA GLY A 34 -6.61 -21.19 -19.95
C GLY A 34 -5.78 -21.53 -18.70
N ILE A 35 -6.36 -22.31 -17.79
CA ILE A 35 -5.66 -22.75 -16.56
C ILE A 35 -5.73 -24.26 -16.47
N LEU A 36 -4.57 -24.91 -16.36
CA LEU A 36 -4.46 -26.34 -16.16
C LEU A 36 -4.19 -26.66 -14.70
N ILE A 37 -4.98 -27.56 -14.13
CA ILE A 37 -4.78 -28.17 -12.82
C ILE A 37 -4.19 -29.58 -13.03
N ASP A 38 -3.07 -29.86 -12.39
CA ASP A 38 -2.42 -31.17 -12.45
C ASP A 38 -2.97 -32.14 -11.40
N LEU A 39 -3.63 -33.20 -11.84
CA LEU A 39 -3.95 -34.37 -11.01
C LEU A 39 -3.24 -35.63 -11.52
N SER A 40 -2.42 -35.51 -12.57
CA SER A 40 -1.78 -36.63 -13.23
C SER A 40 -0.60 -37.20 -12.46
N HIS A 41 -0.11 -36.49 -11.44
CA HIS A 41 0.98 -36.93 -10.56
C HIS A 41 0.48 -37.37 -9.18
N GLY A 42 -0.82 -37.69 -9.06
CA GLY A 42 -1.41 -38.29 -7.86
C GLY A 42 -1.92 -37.28 -6.82
N GLN A 43 -2.03 -36.00 -7.18
CA GLN A 43 -2.68 -34.99 -6.34
C GLN A 43 -4.12 -35.39 -6.01
N THR A 44 -4.59 -35.03 -4.80
CA THR A 44 -5.99 -35.24 -4.41
C THR A 44 -6.90 -34.11 -4.91
N VAL A 45 -8.19 -34.39 -5.08
CA VAL A 45 -9.15 -33.49 -5.74
C VAL A 45 -9.74 -32.40 -4.84
N GLY A 46 -9.43 -32.39 -3.54
CA GLY A 46 -10.03 -31.47 -2.57
C GLY A 46 -9.77 -30.01 -2.93
N GLY A 47 -10.77 -29.12 -2.86
CA GLY A 47 -10.56 -27.70 -3.18
C GLY A 47 -10.56 -27.35 -4.68
N VAL A 48 -10.50 -28.33 -5.61
CA VAL A 48 -10.51 -28.05 -7.06
C VAL A 48 -11.81 -27.36 -7.50
N VAL A 49 -12.95 -27.77 -6.95
CA VAL A 49 -14.25 -27.12 -7.26
C VAL A 49 -14.24 -25.65 -6.82
N GLU A 50 -13.68 -25.38 -5.65
CA GLU A 50 -13.56 -24.05 -5.07
C GLU A 50 -12.63 -23.16 -5.89
N MET A 51 -11.47 -23.68 -6.35
CA MET A 51 -10.59 -22.99 -7.30
C MET A 51 -11.36 -22.59 -8.57
N MET A 52 -12.08 -23.56 -9.15
CA MET A 52 -12.79 -23.35 -10.40
C MET A 52 -13.85 -22.26 -10.29
N LYS A 53 -14.57 -22.23 -9.16
CA LYS A 53 -15.58 -21.21 -8.87
C LYS A 53 -14.96 -19.83 -8.58
N MET A 54 -13.74 -19.79 -8.07
CA MET A 54 -13.05 -18.55 -7.71
C MET A 54 -12.57 -17.77 -8.94
N ILE A 55 -12.33 -18.44 -10.06
CA ILE A 55 -11.95 -17.83 -11.35
C ILE A 55 -13.01 -18.20 -12.41
N PRO A 56 -14.20 -17.58 -12.37
CA PRO A 56 -15.25 -17.88 -13.35
C PRO A 56 -14.85 -17.51 -14.79
N GLU A 57 -13.83 -16.68 -14.97
CA GLU A 57 -13.29 -16.27 -16.28
C GLU A 57 -12.31 -17.30 -16.87
N ALA A 58 -11.97 -18.35 -16.13
CA ALA A 58 -11.01 -19.35 -16.57
C ALA A 58 -11.66 -20.45 -17.40
N ASN A 59 -10.96 -20.83 -18.47
CA ASN A 59 -11.17 -22.04 -19.21
C ASN A 59 -10.35 -23.15 -18.56
N TRP A 60 -10.98 -23.89 -17.66
CA TRP A 60 -10.31 -24.92 -16.87
C TRP A 60 -9.96 -26.15 -17.70
N VAL A 61 -8.74 -26.62 -17.53
CA VAL A 61 -8.23 -27.90 -18.00
C VAL A 61 -7.84 -28.71 -16.77
N VAL A 62 -8.27 -29.96 -16.68
CA VAL A 62 -7.85 -30.88 -15.63
C VAL A 62 -7.09 -32.03 -16.27
N LEU A 63 -5.83 -32.17 -15.87
CA LEU A 63 -4.93 -33.20 -16.38
C LEU A 63 -4.98 -34.41 -15.44
N LEU A 64 -5.43 -35.54 -15.95
CA LEU A 64 -5.50 -36.83 -15.25
C LEU A 64 -4.40 -37.76 -15.77
N SER A 65 -4.00 -38.75 -14.98
CA SER A 65 -2.99 -39.71 -15.43
C SER A 65 -3.55 -40.68 -16.47
N SER A 66 -4.79 -41.10 -16.28
CA SER A 66 -5.51 -42.00 -17.19
C SER A 66 -7.03 -41.78 -17.14
N GLU A 67 -7.76 -42.38 -18.08
CA GLU A 67 -9.24 -42.34 -18.08
C GLU A 67 -9.86 -42.95 -16.82
N ALA A 68 -9.16 -43.86 -16.13
CA ALA A 68 -9.64 -44.47 -14.90
C ALA A 68 -9.80 -43.44 -13.76
N ASP A 69 -9.05 -42.34 -13.80
CA ASP A 69 -9.11 -41.29 -12.77
C ASP A 69 -10.29 -40.33 -12.98
N LEU A 70 -11.05 -40.48 -14.07
CA LEU A 70 -12.21 -39.61 -14.34
C LEU A 70 -13.33 -39.81 -13.31
N GLU A 71 -13.52 -41.04 -12.82
CA GLU A 71 -14.63 -41.38 -11.93
C GLU A 71 -14.52 -40.68 -10.57
N VAL A 72 -13.31 -40.43 -10.09
CA VAL A 72 -13.06 -39.77 -8.80
C VAL A 72 -13.28 -38.25 -8.85
N LEU A 73 -13.43 -37.67 -10.04
CA LEU A 73 -13.70 -36.24 -10.17
C LEU A 73 -15.14 -35.89 -9.75
N PRO A 74 -15.33 -34.79 -9.01
CA PRO A 74 -16.64 -34.24 -8.74
C PRO A 74 -17.39 -33.91 -10.05
N ASP A 75 -18.71 -34.08 -10.05
CA ASP A 75 -19.55 -33.80 -11.23
C ASP A 75 -19.40 -32.36 -11.74
N TYR A 76 -19.20 -31.41 -10.84
CA TYR A 76 -18.92 -30.03 -11.21
C TYR A 76 -17.67 -29.92 -12.09
N VAL A 77 -16.59 -30.62 -11.74
CA VAL A 77 -15.33 -30.58 -12.50
C VAL A 77 -15.54 -31.21 -13.88
N LYS A 78 -16.14 -32.40 -13.94
CA LYS A 78 -16.43 -33.12 -15.19
C LYS A 78 -17.27 -32.29 -16.18
N ASN A 79 -18.17 -31.47 -15.66
CA ASN A 79 -19.08 -30.65 -16.47
C ASN A 79 -18.51 -29.27 -16.84
N ASN A 80 -17.45 -28.80 -16.18
CA ASN A 80 -16.96 -27.41 -16.33
C ASN A 80 -15.45 -27.32 -16.68
N ALA A 81 -14.76 -28.45 -16.84
CA ALA A 81 -13.37 -28.49 -17.27
C ALA A 81 -13.19 -29.38 -18.50
N GLU A 82 -12.22 -29.02 -19.34
CA GLU A 82 -11.68 -29.91 -20.36
C GLU A 82 -10.78 -30.95 -19.69
N ILE A 83 -11.10 -32.24 -19.84
CA ILE A 83 -10.30 -33.32 -19.27
C ILE A 83 -9.25 -33.77 -20.28
N ARG A 84 -7.99 -33.82 -19.83
CA ARG A 84 -6.86 -34.32 -20.61
C ARG A 84 -6.17 -35.45 -19.84
N TYR A 85 -5.46 -36.31 -20.55
CA TYR A 85 -4.88 -37.53 -19.98
C TYR A 85 -3.38 -37.66 -20.25
N GLY A 86 -2.70 -38.44 -19.42
CA GLY A 86 -1.28 -38.76 -19.53
C GLY A 86 -0.45 -37.88 -18.60
N GLY A 87 0.31 -36.96 -19.18
CA GLY A 87 1.23 -36.08 -18.47
C GLY A 87 1.44 -34.77 -19.22
N PHE A 88 2.44 -33.99 -18.84
CA PHE A 88 2.77 -32.74 -19.51
C PHE A 88 3.38 -32.98 -20.89
N THR A 89 2.70 -32.50 -21.93
CA THR A 89 3.09 -32.63 -23.34
C THR A 89 2.68 -31.37 -24.09
N SER A 90 3.23 -31.17 -25.30
CA SER A 90 2.80 -30.07 -26.17
C SER A 90 1.30 -30.08 -26.48
N THR A 91 0.66 -31.26 -26.45
CA THR A 91 -0.78 -31.40 -26.68
C THR A 91 -1.58 -31.08 -25.42
N THR A 92 -1.16 -31.61 -24.26
CA THR A 92 -1.86 -31.40 -22.99
C THR A 92 -1.70 -29.99 -22.44
N LEU A 93 -0.68 -29.23 -22.88
CA LEU A 93 -0.45 -27.83 -22.52
C LEU A 93 -1.00 -26.83 -23.55
N LYS A 94 -1.70 -27.29 -24.59
CA LYS A 94 -2.25 -26.42 -25.63
C LYS A 94 -3.35 -25.50 -25.08
N ASP A 95 -3.34 -24.23 -25.49
CA ASP A 95 -4.33 -23.21 -25.11
C ASP A 95 -4.43 -23.02 -23.57
N VAL A 96 -3.28 -23.13 -22.88
CA VAL A 96 -3.12 -22.94 -21.44
C VAL A 96 -2.13 -21.80 -21.18
N GLU A 97 -2.55 -20.82 -20.39
CA GLU A 97 -1.75 -19.66 -19.92
C GLU A 97 -1.07 -19.92 -18.58
N MET A 98 -1.69 -20.73 -17.72
CA MET A 98 -1.17 -21.05 -16.39
C MET A 98 -1.29 -22.55 -16.08
N VAL A 99 -0.25 -23.12 -15.49
CA VAL A 99 -0.25 -24.49 -14.95
C VAL A 99 -0.14 -24.43 -13.43
N ILE A 100 -1.00 -25.18 -12.73
CA ILE A 100 -1.00 -25.29 -11.26
C ILE A 100 -0.74 -26.74 -10.86
N ILE A 101 0.48 -26.97 -10.39
CA ILE A 101 0.96 -28.24 -9.87
C ILE A 101 0.82 -28.21 -8.36
N GLY A 102 -0.12 -29.00 -7.83
CA GLY A 102 -0.35 -29.13 -6.40
C GLY A 102 0.66 -30.07 -5.73
N GLN A 103 0.29 -30.63 -4.57
CA GLN A 103 1.13 -31.60 -3.84
C GLN A 103 1.27 -32.91 -4.63
N ALA A 104 2.29 -32.99 -5.48
CA ALA A 104 2.57 -34.16 -6.30
C ALA A 104 3.02 -35.35 -5.44
N LEU A 105 2.48 -36.54 -5.73
CA LEU A 105 2.85 -37.80 -5.07
C LEU A 105 3.78 -38.67 -5.94
N ARG A 106 4.06 -38.22 -7.16
CA ARG A 106 4.99 -38.86 -8.11
C ARG A 106 5.85 -37.79 -8.76
N LEU A 107 7.08 -38.16 -9.10
CA LEU A 107 7.98 -37.29 -9.85
C LEU A 107 7.46 -37.07 -11.27
N VAL A 108 7.72 -35.86 -11.78
CA VAL A 108 7.51 -35.48 -13.17
C VAL A 108 8.66 -36.02 -14.02
N THR A 109 8.39 -36.62 -15.18
CA THR A 109 9.47 -37.21 -15.99
C THR A 109 10.32 -36.14 -16.69
N PRO A 110 11.56 -36.46 -17.11
CA PRO A 110 12.39 -35.53 -17.88
C PRO A 110 11.74 -35.02 -19.17
N GLU A 111 10.94 -35.86 -19.85
CA GLU A 111 10.20 -35.49 -21.05
C GLU A 111 9.11 -34.47 -20.74
N GLU A 112 8.40 -34.66 -19.62
CA GLU A 112 7.38 -33.74 -19.14
C GLU A 112 7.97 -32.40 -18.70
N ILE A 113 9.10 -32.42 -17.98
CA ILE A 113 9.86 -31.21 -17.65
C ILE A 113 10.27 -30.47 -18.94
N SER A 114 10.77 -31.19 -19.94
CA SER A 114 11.15 -30.59 -21.23
C SER A 114 9.95 -29.96 -21.95
N ALA A 115 8.77 -30.58 -21.87
CA ALA A 115 7.53 -30.04 -22.42
C ALA A 115 7.07 -28.79 -21.65
N LEU A 116 7.13 -28.80 -20.31
CA LEU A 116 6.82 -27.64 -19.47
C LEU A 116 7.74 -26.46 -19.78
N VAL A 117 9.07 -26.67 -19.85
CA VAL A 117 10.04 -25.63 -20.18
C VAL A 117 9.78 -25.03 -21.57
N SER A 118 9.50 -25.90 -22.55
CA SER A 118 9.19 -25.45 -23.93
C SER A 118 7.91 -24.63 -23.99
N TRP A 119 6.85 -25.07 -23.29
CA TRP A 119 5.58 -24.35 -23.20
C TRP A 119 5.76 -23.02 -22.45
N PHE A 120 6.45 -23.03 -21.32
CA PHE A 120 6.63 -21.88 -20.46
C PHE A 120 7.40 -20.78 -21.19
N ASN A 121 8.43 -21.11 -21.96
CA ASN A 121 9.24 -20.14 -22.70
C ASN A 121 8.66 -19.72 -24.07
N SER A 122 7.49 -20.21 -24.46
CA SER A 122 6.90 -19.91 -25.79
C SER A 122 6.31 -18.51 -25.91
N THR A 123 5.79 -17.98 -24.82
CA THR A 123 5.13 -16.68 -24.65
C THR A 123 5.07 -16.42 -23.15
N PRO A 124 4.76 -15.22 -22.64
CA PRO A 124 4.53 -15.05 -21.22
C PRO A 124 3.51 -16.06 -20.67
N ARG A 125 3.98 -16.96 -19.80
CA ARG A 125 3.20 -18.00 -19.12
C ARG A 125 3.40 -17.93 -17.61
N ALA A 126 2.56 -18.63 -16.87
CA ALA A 126 2.65 -18.75 -15.42
C ALA A 126 2.68 -20.21 -14.94
N ILE A 127 3.54 -20.51 -13.97
CA ILE A 127 3.50 -21.77 -13.23
C ILE A 127 3.24 -21.47 -11.77
N TRP A 128 2.33 -22.20 -11.15
CA TRP A 128 2.30 -22.35 -9.70
C TRP A 128 2.66 -23.79 -9.37
N VAL A 129 3.80 -23.99 -8.70
CA VAL A 129 4.21 -25.29 -8.20
C VAL A 129 4.22 -25.25 -6.66
N ALA A 130 3.47 -26.17 -6.05
CA ALA A 130 3.28 -26.21 -4.62
C ALA A 130 3.79 -27.52 -4.02
N GLY A 131 4.50 -27.38 -2.90
CA GLY A 131 4.97 -28.50 -2.11
C GLY A 131 4.05 -28.81 -0.94
N ASP A 132 4.62 -29.56 -0.02
CA ASP A 132 4.20 -29.78 1.36
C ASP A 132 5.49 -29.75 2.18
N SER A 133 5.57 -30.48 3.29
CA SER A 133 6.81 -30.76 4.02
C SER A 133 7.29 -32.21 3.86
N ASP A 134 8.35 -32.56 4.61
CA ASP A 134 8.88 -33.90 4.75
C ASP A 134 8.07 -34.76 5.76
N TYR A 135 6.90 -34.29 6.21
CA TYR A 135 6.07 -35.02 7.17
C TYR A 135 5.42 -36.28 6.56
N PRO A 136 5.55 -37.47 7.18
CA PRO A 136 5.22 -38.74 6.52
C PRO A 136 3.73 -39.10 6.45
N ALA A 137 2.81 -38.26 6.95
CA ALA A 137 1.39 -38.64 7.03
C ALA A 137 0.69 -38.71 5.66
N GLN A 138 1.19 -37.98 4.66
CA GLN A 138 0.58 -37.91 3.33
C GLN A 138 1.54 -38.29 2.19
N GLY A 139 2.77 -38.66 2.52
CA GLY A 139 3.79 -39.02 1.55
C GLY A 139 5.20 -38.93 2.11
N ASN A 140 6.07 -38.40 1.29
CA ASN A 140 7.50 -38.20 1.50
C ASN A 140 7.90 -36.89 0.79
N GLU A 141 9.19 -36.62 0.67
CA GLU A 141 9.77 -35.39 0.12
C GLU A 141 9.55 -35.22 -1.40
N ILE A 142 8.69 -36.04 -2.04
CA ILE A 142 8.44 -36.02 -3.49
C ILE A 142 7.81 -34.68 -3.92
N ALA A 143 6.88 -34.12 -3.15
CA ALA A 143 6.28 -32.82 -3.48
C ALA A 143 7.36 -31.71 -3.48
N GLN A 144 8.26 -31.73 -2.50
CA GLN A 144 9.40 -30.82 -2.43
C GLN A 144 10.37 -31.03 -3.60
N GLN A 145 10.64 -32.29 -3.98
CA GLN A 145 11.44 -32.61 -5.16
C GLN A 145 10.80 -32.06 -6.45
N VAL A 146 9.49 -32.21 -6.63
CA VAL A 146 8.77 -31.68 -7.80
C VAL A 146 8.84 -30.16 -7.87
N VAL A 147 8.65 -29.46 -6.75
CA VAL A 147 8.86 -28.00 -6.66
C VAL A 147 10.26 -27.64 -7.15
N ASN A 148 11.29 -28.27 -6.61
CA ASN A 148 12.68 -27.94 -6.92
C ASN A 148 13.04 -28.28 -8.38
N MET A 149 12.60 -29.44 -8.90
CA MET A 149 12.81 -29.83 -10.29
C MET A 149 12.16 -28.85 -11.27
N VAL A 150 10.90 -28.46 -11.04
CA VAL A 150 10.18 -27.55 -11.93
C VAL A 150 10.77 -26.15 -11.85
N ALA A 151 11.00 -25.62 -10.64
CA ALA A 151 11.55 -24.28 -10.45
C ALA A 151 12.96 -24.16 -11.05
N GLU A 152 13.82 -25.17 -10.85
CA GLU A 152 15.15 -25.20 -11.46
C GLU A 152 15.09 -25.26 -12.98
N ALA A 153 14.27 -26.15 -13.54
CA ALA A 153 14.17 -26.34 -14.98
C ALA A 153 13.70 -25.09 -15.73
N VAL A 154 12.87 -24.26 -15.10
CA VAL A 154 12.40 -22.99 -15.70
C VAL A 154 13.29 -21.79 -15.38
N GLY A 155 14.41 -22.00 -14.67
CA GLY A 155 15.39 -20.96 -14.35
C GLY A 155 14.99 -20.04 -13.20
N SER A 156 14.07 -20.47 -12.33
CA SER A 156 13.71 -19.73 -11.12
C SER A 156 14.78 -19.87 -10.05
N HIS A 157 14.94 -18.84 -9.22
CA HIS A 157 15.75 -18.87 -8.01
C HIS A 157 15.02 -19.56 -6.84
N LEU A 158 13.69 -19.58 -6.84
CA LEU A 158 12.89 -20.10 -5.72
C LEU A 158 13.03 -21.62 -5.55
N ARG A 159 13.15 -22.07 -4.31
CA ARG A 159 13.18 -23.49 -3.92
C ARG A 159 12.34 -23.71 -2.67
N ILE A 160 12.04 -24.97 -2.39
CA ILE A 160 11.51 -25.41 -1.10
C ILE A 160 12.58 -26.26 -0.42
N ASP A 161 12.84 -25.98 0.85
CA ASP A 161 13.77 -26.76 1.65
C ASP A 161 13.12 -28.08 2.08
N TYR A 162 13.92 -29.12 2.33
CA TYR A 162 13.49 -30.47 2.69
C TYR A 162 13.22 -30.63 4.20
N VAL A 163 12.42 -29.71 4.74
CA VAL A 163 11.99 -29.68 6.15
C VAL A 163 10.54 -29.22 6.25
N ALA A 164 9.96 -29.32 7.45
CA ALA A 164 8.70 -28.70 7.80
C ALA A 164 8.92 -27.43 8.60
N VAL A 165 7.97 -26.50 8.50
CA VAL A 165 7.90 -25.32 9.38
C VAL A 165 6.56 -25.24 10.11
N ASP A 166 6.66 -25.14 11.44
CA ASP A 166 5.57 -24.87 12.35
C ASP A 166 5.51 -23.37 12.68
N ASP A 167 4.39 -22.89 13.20
CA ASP A 167 4.25 -21.56 13.80
C ASP A 167 3.61 -21.65 15.18
N THR A 168 4.35 -21.25 16.21
CA THR A 168 3.90 -21.33 17.61
C THR A 168 2.96 -20.20 18.03
N ILE A 169 2.85 -19.12 17.24
CA ILE A 169 2.03 -17.94 17.53
C ILE A 169 0.78 -17.93 16.64
N SER A 170 0.96 -18.05 15.33
CA SER A 170 -0.12 -17.95 14.35
C SER A 170 -0.47 -19.33 13.79
N ASN A 171 -1.35 -20.04 14.48
CA ASN A 171 -1.79 -21.37 14.08
C ASN A 171 -3.26 -21.67 14.41
N ALA A 172 -3.79 -22.70 13.75
CA ALA A 172 -5.14 -23.19 13.97
C ALA A 172 -5.12 -24.44 14.87
N LYS A 173 -5.09 -24.23 16.19
CA LYS A 173 -5.15 -25.26 17.26
C LYS A 173 -3.89 -26.13 17.42
N ALA A 174 -3.04 -26.25 16.41
CA ALA A 174 -1.76 -26.96 16.49
C ALA A 174 -0.72 -26.25 15.62
N THR A 175 0.55 -26.28 16.03
CA THR A 175 1.64 -25.46 15.48
C THR A 175 1.93 -25.72 14.00
N TYR A 176 1.77 -26.95 13.53
CA TYR A 176 1.91 -27.30 12.10
C TYR A 176 0.75 -26.80 11.22
N ARG A 177 -0.37 -26.36 11.82
CA ARG A 177 -1.51 -25.77 11.09
C ARG A 177 -1.31 -24.28 10.99
N VAL A 178 -0.27 -23.90 10.27
CA VAL A 178 0.23 -22.53 10.18
C VAL A 178 -0.83 -21.63 9.57
N VAL A 179 -1.19 -20.57 10.32
CA VAL A 179 -1.99 -19.46 9.82
C VAL A 179 -0.98 -18.45 9.28
N GLY A 180 -0.60 -18.63 8.02
CA GLY A 180 0.44 -17.82 7.37
C GLY A 180 0.00 -16.36 7.27
N ILE A 181 0.90 -15.45 7.60
CA ILE A 181 0.71 -14.02 7.45
C ILE A 181 0.89 -13.68 5.97
N VAL A 182 -0.08 -12.98 5.40
CA VAL A 182 -0.04 -12.52 4.01
C VAL A 182 0.28 -11.03 4.02
N ASP A 183 1.56 -10.72 3.85
CA ASP A 183 2.11 -9.38 3.82
C ASP A 183 3.13 -9.25 2.67
N PRO A 184 2.65 -9.16 1.42
CA PRO A 184 3.55 -9.23 0.28
C PRO A 184 4.52 -8.06 0.21
N ASP A 185 5.70 -8.31 -0.35
CA ASP A 185 6.66 -7.25 -0.66
C ASP A 185 5.99 -6.12 -1.46
N PRO A 186 6.39 -4.84 -1.26
CA PRO A 186 5.69 -3.67 -1.80
C PRO A 186 5.45 -3.70 -3.32
N GLU A 187 6.39 -4.26 -4.08
CA GLU A 187 6.32 -4.40 -5.53
C GLU A 187 5.16 -5.29 -6.00
N VAL A 188 4.71 -6.20 -5.14
CA VAL A 188 3.59 -7.11 -5.38
C VAL A 188 2.49 -6.98 -4.33
N ALA A 189 2.38 -5.83 -3.66
CA ALA A 189 1.38 -5.57 -2.62
C ALA A 189 -0.07 -5.88 -3.06
N VAL A 190 -0.34 -5.78 -4.37
CA VAL A 190 -1.60 -6.17 -5.00
C VAL A 190 -2.04 -7.61 -4.69
N LEU A 191 -1.09 -8.51 -4.42
CA LEU A 191 -1.36 -9.90 -4.06
C LEU A 191 -2.04 -10.05 -2.70
N GLY A 192 -1.87 -9.06 -1.81
CA GLY A 192 -2.44 -9.03 -0.46
C GLY A 192 -3.80 -8.34 -0.39
N TYR A 193 -4.34 -7.83 -1.49
CA TYR A 193 -5.61 -7.08 -1.46
C TYR A 193 -6.78 -7.93 -0.95
N GLY A 194 -7.29 -7.55 0.22
CA GLY A 194 -8.39 -8.24 0.90
C GLY A 194 -7.97 -9.52 1.65
N VAL A 195 -6.67 -9.71 1.91
CA VAL A 195 -6.10 -10.91 2.53
C VAL A 195 -5.12 -10.51 3.61
N ASN A 196 -5.27 -11.04 4.82
CA ASN A 196 -4.28 -10.90 5.88
C ASN A 196 -3.69 -12.25 6.29
N VAL A 197 -4.46 -13.32 6.16
CA VAL A 197 -4.05 -14.67 6.56
C VAL A 197 -4.57 -15.75 5.62
N THR A 198 -3.82 -16.84 5.50
CA THR A 198 -4.24 -18.06 4.80
C THR A 198 -3.71 -19.30 5.51
N LEU A 199 -4.33 -20.46 5.28
CA LEU A 199 -3.88 -21.72 5.86
C LEU A 199 -2.71 -22.31 5.06
N PHE A 200 -1.68 -22.73 5.78
CA PHE A 200 -0.64 -23.64 5.33
C PHE A 200 -0.63 -24.85 6.27
N HIS A 201 -1.01 -26.05 5.80
CA HIS A 201 -1.31 -27.21 6.64
C HIS A 201 -0.13 -28.20 6.68
N GLY A 202 0.92 -27.81 7.37
CA GLY A 202 2.18 -28.55 7.50
C GLY A 202 3.22 -28.15 6.45
N PRO A 203 3.42 -26.86 6.16
CA PRO A 203 4.20 -26.45 4.99
C PRO A 203 5.70 -26.73 5.12
N GLY A 204 6.36 -26.89 3.97
CA GLY A 204 7.80 -26.72 3.87
C GLY A 204 8.17 -25.23 3.70
N PRO A 205 9.23 -24.73 4.35
CA PRO A 205 9.68 -23.35 4.17
C PRO A 205 10.37 -23.17 2.81
N LEU A 206 10.17 -21.99 2.22
CA LEU A 206 10.81 -21.64 0.96
C LEU A 206 12.19 -21.06 1.18
N ALA A 207 13.08 -21.33 0.24
CA ALA A 207 14.40 -20.75 0.13
C ALA A 207 14.57 -20.15 -1.28
N ALA A 208 15.74 -19.57 -1.53
CA ALA A 208 16.17 -19.26 -2.87
C ALA A 208 17.62 -19.68 -3.09
N VAL A 209 17.98 -20.00 -4.33
CA VAL A 209 19.31 -20.44 -4.73
C VAL A 209 19.94 -19.38 -5.61
N LEU A 210 21.10 -18.89 -5.21
CA LEU A 210 21.90 -17.92 -5.97
C LEU A 210 22.61 -18.61 -7.14
N ASP A 211 23.12 -17.84 -8.10
CA ASP A 211 23.85 -18.35 -9.28
C ASP A 211 25.05 -19.25 -8.95
N ASN A 212 25.63 -19.08 -7.75
CA ASN A 212 26.74 -19.90 -7.27
C ASN A 212 26.30 -21.20 -6.57
N GLY A 213 25.00 -21.51 -6.56
CA GLY A 213 24.40 -22.67 -5.91
C GLY A 213 24.14 -22.52 -4.41
N THR A 214 24.44 -21.36 -3.80
CA THR A 214 24.19 -21.13 -2.37
C THR A 214 22.70 -20.92 -2.10
N TRP A 215 22.17 -21.69 -1.15
CA TRP A 215 20.82 -21.49 -0.63
C TRP A 215 20.80 -20.33 0.37
N VAL A 216 19.79 -19.47 0.28
CA VAL A 216 19.60 -18.30 1.15
C VAL A 216 18.13 -18.15 1.54
N ASN A 217 17.88 -17.53 2.69
CA ASN A 217 16.54 -17.14 3.09
C ASN A 217 16.18 -15.83 2.34
N PRO A 218 15.21 -15.84 1.43
CA PRO A 218 14.87 -14.69 0.60
C PRO A 218 14.23 -13.52 1.38
N ILE A 219 13.86 -13.72 2.64
CA ILE A 219 13.51 -12.61 3.56
C ILE A 219 14.75 -11.80 3.94
N ASN A 220 15.88 -12.46 4.16
CA ASN A 220 17.12 -11.85 4.64
C ASN A 220 18.03 -11.40 3.48
N VAL A 221 17.97 -12.09 2.35
CA VAL A 221 18.77 -11.81 1.16
C VAL A 221 17.83 -11.51 0.01
N LYS A 222 17.71 -10.22 -0.36
CA LYS A 222 16.87 -9.79 -1.47
C LYS A 222 17.44 -10.26 -2.80
N ILE A 223 16.61 -10.93 -3.59
CA ILE A 223 16.94 -11.41 -4.94
C ILE A 223 16.09 -10.61 -5.93
N PRO A 224 16.69 -10.05 -7.00
CA PRO A 224 15.93 -9.30 -7.99
C PRO A 224 14.74 -10.10 -8.53
N ASN A 225 13.58 -9.45 -8.59
CA ASN A 225 12.32 -10.00 -9.08
C ASN A 225 11.74 -11.18 -8.29
N VAL A 226 12.33 -11.55 -7.14
CA VAL A 226 11.77 -12.50 -6.19
C VAL A 226 11.11 -11.73 -5.06
N TYR A 227 9.85 -12.05 -4.79
CA TYR A 227 9.02 -11.34 -3.82
C TYR A 227 8.33 -12.30 -2.86
N ILE A 228 8.44 -12.00 -1.57
CA ILE A 228 7.74 -12.77 -0.53
C ILE A 228 6.28 -12.33 -0.51
N VAL A 229 5.36 -13.29 -0.37
CA VAL A 229 3.90 -13.03 -0.34
C VAL A 229 3.29 -13.48 0.96
N ALA A 230 3.75 -14.62 1.49
CA ALA A 230 3.31 -15.12 2.78
C ALA A 230 4.47 -15.74 3.56
N ARG A 231 4.38 -15.66 4.88
CA ARG A 231 5.42 -16.10 5.82
C ARG A 231 4.83 -16.54 7.15
N THR A 232 5.64 -17.20 7.98
CA THR A 232 5.34 -17.37 9.40
C THR A 232 5.46 -16.04 10.15
N THR A 233 5.02 -16.03 11.40
CA THR A 233 5.43 -15.03 12.39
C THR A 233 6.87 -15.29 12.86
N GLU A 234 7.37 -14.49 13.81
CA GLU A 234 8.60 -14.77 14.54
C GLU A 234 8.57 -16.07 15.36
N GLY A 235 7.38 -16.65 15.56
CA GLY A 235 7.17 -17.93 16.24
C GLY A 235 7.41 -19.15 15.36
N GLY A 236 7.90 -18.97 14.13
CA GLY A 236 8.22 -20.05 13.21
C GLY A 236 9.30 -20.98 13.77
N LYS A 237 9.16 -22.28 13.54
CA LYS A 237 10.10 -23.30 14.02
C LYS A 237 10.28 -24.42 13.00
N ILE A 238 11.53 -24.75 12.70
CA ILE A 238 11.89 -25.81 11.76
C ILE A 238 11.86 -27.18 12.43
N ASN A 239 11.23 -28.14 11.77
CA ASN A 239 11.22 -29.54 12.14
C ASN A 239 11.69 -30.38 10.94
N GLU A 240 12.41 -31.46 11.21
CA GLU A 240 12.83 -32.42 10.19
C GLU A 240 12.32 -33.81 10.61
N TYR A 241 11.63 -34.46 9.69
CA TYR A 241 10.98 -35.74 9.84
C TYR A 241 11.60 -36.81 8.93
N GLN A 242 12.33 -36.41 7.89
CA GLN A 242 13.09 -37.31 7.03
C GLN A 242 14.57 -36.88 6.88
N PRO A 243 15.50 -37.82 6.68
CA PRO A 243 15.28 -39.27 6.65
C PRO A 243 15.03 -39.83 8.06
N SER A 244 14.18 -40.86 8.16
CA SER A 244 13.80 -41.49 9.45
C SER A 244 14.95 -41.98 10.35
N ALA A 245 16.17 -42.11 9.83
CA ALA A 245 17.40 -42.36 10.58
C ALA A 245 18.64 -41.90 9.78
N PRO A 246 19.80 -41.64 10.41
CA PRO A 246 21.04 -41.35 9.71
C PRO A 246 21.40 -42.43 8.69
N GLY A 247 21.56 -42.03 7.42
CA GLY A 247 21.88 -42.92 6.30
C GLY A 247 20.68 -43.66 5.68
N ALA A 248 19.45 -43.44 6.18
CA ALA A 248 18.25 -43.88 5.47
C ALA A 248 18.03 -43.03 4.20
N PRO A 249 17.36 -43.58 3.16
CA PRO A 249 16.98 -42.81 1.98
C PRO A 249 16.07 -41.65 2.36
N GLY A 250 16.32 -40.48 1.78
CA GLY A 250 15.57 -39.26 2.03
C GLY A 250 16.42 -38.04 1.68
N MET A 251 15.75 -36.90 1.52
CA MET A 251 16.45 -35.62 1.36
C MET A 251 16.60 -34.99 2.75
N ILE A 252 17.74 -34.35 3.00
CA ILE A 252 17.96 -33.56 4.20
C ILE A 252 17.88 -32.08 3.86
N HIS A 253 17.63 -31.27 4.88
CA HIS A 253 17.66 -29.82 4.76
C HIS A 253 18.89 -29.28 4.00
N GLN A 254 18.70 -28.19 3.27
CA GLN A 254 19.75 -27.50 2.52
C GLN A 254 20.17 -26.18 3.19
N LEU A 255 19.22 -25.49 3.81
CA LEU A 255 19.44 -24.18 4.43
C LEU A 255 19.00 -24.16 5.90
N TYR A 256 17.78 -24.61 6.17
CA TYR A 256 17.13 -24.46 7.47
C TYR A 256 17.36 -25.70 8.33
N SER A 257 18.04 -25.53 9.47
CA SER A 257 18.37 -26.64 10.35
C SER A 257 17.23 -26.95 11.34
N PRO A 258 17.05 -28.21 11.76
CA PRO A 258 16.07 -28.58 12.77
C PRO A 258 16.25 -27.77 14.06
N GLY A 259 15.18 -27.15 14.55
CA GLY A 259 15.22 -26.31 15.74
C GLY A 259 15.52 -24.83 15.48
N ASP A 260 15.85 -24.44 14.24
CA ASP A 260 15.88 -23.02 13.86
C ASP A 260 14.53 -22.36 14.16
N THR A 261 14.59 -21.11 14.61
CA THR A 261 13.41 -20.30 14.93
C THR A 261 13.47 -18.94 14.27
N GLY A 262 12.30 -18.36 13.99
CA GLY A 262 12.18 -17.04 13.39
C GLY A 262 11.13 -17.01 12.29
N VAL A 263 11.38 -16.16 11.30
CA VAL A 263 10.45 -15.91 10.20
C VAL A 263 10.88 -16.67 8.96
N PHE A 264 10.01 -17.52 8.43
CA PHE A 264 10.26 -18.34 7.26
C PHE A 264 9.25 -18.05 6.15
N PRO A 265 9.68 -17.96 4.88
CA PRO A 265 8.75 -17.74 3.78
C PRO A 265 7.93 -19.01 3.50
N LEU A 266 6.64 -18.82 3.23
CA LEU A 266 5.68 -19.89 2.95
C LEU A 266 5.15 -19.83 1.51
N LEU A 267 5.10 -18.63 0.93
CA LEU A 267 4.73 -18.40 -0.47
C LEU A 267 5.53 -17.24 -1.01
N ALA A 268 6.13 -17.44 -2.18
CA ALA A 268 6.90 -16.43 -2.89
C ALA A 268 6.60 -16.50 -4.39
N VAL A 269 6.82 -15.37 -5.06
CA VAL A 269 6.65 -15.25 -6.51
C VAL A 269 7.92 -14.72 -7.14
N GLU A 270 8.15 -15.10 -8.39
CA GLU A 270 9.26 -14.57 -9.18
C GLU A 270 8.79 -14.16 -10.57
N VAL A 271 9.26 -12.99 -11.03
CA VAL A 271 9.09 -12.52 -12.40
C VAL A 271 10.39 -12.73 -13.16
N LEU A 272 10.39 -13.66 -14.11
CA LEU A 272 11.55 -14.01 -14.91
C LEU A 272 11.84 -12.94 -15.98
N PRO A 273 13.07 -12.86 -16.50
CA PRO A 273 13.46 -11.83 -17.47
C PRO A 273 12.62 -11.78 -18.75
N ASN A 274 12.01 -12.90 -19.15
CA ASN A 274 11.12 -13.00 -20.32
C ASN A 274 9.65 -12.62 -20.01
N GLY A 275 9.36 -12.16 -18.79
CA GLY A 275 8.01 -11.81 -18.33
C GLY A 275 7.18 -12.99 -17.83
N ASN A 276 7.72 -14.22 -17.88
CA ASN A 276 7.09 -15.36 -17.25
C ASN A 276 7.06 -15.20 -15.73
N LYS A 277 6.11 -15.87 -15.10
CA LYS A 277 5.95 -15.82 -13.65
C LYS A 277 5.91 -17.21 -13.07
N ILE A 278 6.55 -17.37 -11.91
CA ILE A 278 6.41 -18.58 -11.11
C ILE A 278 5.93 -18.21 -9.71
N ILE A 279 5.04 -19.03 -9.18
CA ILE A 279 4.58 -19.01 -7.80
C ILE A 279 5.05 -20.31 -7.18
N VAL A 280 5.76 -20.20 -6.05
CA VAL A 280 6.18 -21.35 -5.25
C VAL A 280 5.54 -21.23 -3.88
N SER A 281 4.95 -22.31 -3.39
CA SER A 281 4.35 -22.36 -2.06
C SER A 281 4.69 -23.64 -1.32
N GLY A 282 4.86 -23.51 0.00
CA GLY A 282 5.10 -24.62 0.92
C GLY A 282 3.89 -25.50 1.18
N GLU A 283 2.70 -25.05 0.76
CA GLU A 283 1.44 -25.78 0.83
C GLU A 283 0.70 -25.66 -0.50
N SER A 284 -0.11 -26.66 -0.79
CA SER A 284 -0.91 -26.70 -2.00
C SER A 284 -2.20 -25.86 -1.93
N PRO A 285 -2.54 -25.12 -2.99
CA PRO A 285 -3.85 -24.47 -3.08
C PRO A 285 -4.99 -25.50 -3.15
N TYR A 286 -4.75 -26.72 -3.60
CA TYR A 286 -5.76 -27.79 -3.63
C TYR A 286 -5.14 -29.13 -3.25
N GLY A 287 -5.99 -30.09 -2.98
CA GLY A 287 -5.59 -31.40 -2.51
C GLY A 287 -5.03 -31.35 -1.09
N GLY A 288 -4.03 -32.19 -0.84
CA GLY A 288 -3.46 -32.44 0.48
C GLY A 288 -4.49 -32.93 1.50
N TYR A 289 -4.15 -32.78 2.79
CA TYR A 289 -5.09 -33.03 3.89
C TYR A 289 -6.17 -31.96 3.93
N GLN A 290 -5.74 -30.71 3.82
CA GLN A 290 -6.59 -29.53 3.90
C GLN A 290 -6.03 -28.43 3.00
N SER A 291 -6.71 -28.19 1.88
CA SER A 291 -6.37 -27.15 0.91
C SER A 291 -6.18 -25.76 1.54
N GLY A 292 -5.21 -25.01 1.04
CA GLY A 292 -5.01 -23.60 1.42
C GLY A 292 -6.21 -22.67 1.14
N LEU A 293 -7.20 -23.11 0.35
CA LEU A 293 -8.43 -22.36 0.04
C LEU A 293 -9.50 -22.43 1.13
N THR A 294 -9.25 -23.20 2.18
CA THR A 294 -10.19 -23.38 3.29
C THR A 294 -10.68 -22.03 3.81
N TYR A 295 -12.01 -21.87 3.95
CA TYR A 295 -12.61 -20.62 4.46
C TYR A 295 -12.53 -20.52 5.99
N VAL A 296 -12.81 -21.61 6.71
CA VAL A 296 -12.74 -21.66 8.18
C VAL A 296 -12.07 -22.95 8.61
N TYR A 297 -11.08 -22.85 9.50
CA TYR A 297 -10.41 -24.00 10.08
C TYR A 297 -10.19 -23.81 11.58
N TYR A 298 -10.73 -24.72 12.40
CA TYR A 298 -10.70 -24.63 13.87
C TYR A 298 -11.08 -23.25 14.45
N GLY A 299 -12.08 -22.59 13.85
CA GLY A 299 -12.57 -21.28 14.30
C GLY A 299 -11.82 -20.07 13.74
N VAL A 300 -10.74 -20.26 12.97
CA VAL A 300 -10.02 -19.19 12.28
C VAL A 300 -10.65 -18.99 10.89
N ILE A 301 -11.06 -17.75 10.59
CA ILE A 301 -11.53 -17.36 9.26
C ILE A 301 -10.31 -17.01 8.41
N MET A 302 -10.17 -17.71 7.29
CA MET A 302 -9.06 -17.61 6.36
C MET A 302 -9.49 -16.90 5.08
N GLN A 303 -8.53 -16.29 4.37
CA GLN A 303 -8.79 -15.62 3.09
C GLN A 303 -8.07 -16.29 1.90
N GLY A 304 -7.77 -17.60 2.00
CA GLY A 304 -7.03 -18.34 0.98
C GLY A 304 -7.66 -18.31 -0.41
N MET A 305 -9.00 -18.36 -0.49
CA MET A 305 -9.73 -18.15 -1.75
C MET A 305 -9.43 -16.79 -2.40
N ARG A 306 -9.37 -15.72 -1.59
CA ARG A 306 -9.07 -14.38 -2.09
C ARG A 306 -7.61 -14.28 -2.54
N LEU A 307 -6.67 -14.85 -1.76
CA LEU A 307 -5.26 -14.91 -2.14
C LEU A 307 -5.06 -15.66 -3.45
N PHE A 308 -5.72 -16.80 -3.61
CA PHE A 308 -5.71 -17.59 -4.84
C PHE A 308 -6.17 -16.76 -6.05
N ARG A 309 -7.28 -16.02 -5.92
CA ARG A 309 -7.73 -15.11 -6.97
C ARG A 309 -6.68 -14.06 -7.30
N ASN A 310 -6.13 -13.38 -6.29
CA ASN A 310 -5.12 -12.35 -6.51
C ASN A 310 -3.89 -12.90 -7.25
N LEU A 311 -3.39 -14.07 -6.85
CA LEU A 311 -2.26 -14.74 -7.47
C LEU A 311 -2.53 -15.13 -8.92
N VAL A 312 -3.68 -15.75 -9.22
CA VAL A 312 -4.04 -16.16 -10.59
C VAL A 312 -4.20 -14.94 -11.51
N LEU A 313 -4.92 -13.90 -11.05
CA LEU A 313 -5.14 -12.70 -11.86
C LEU A 313 -3.82 -11.97 -12.16
N TRP A 314 -2.95 -11.84 -11.16
CA TRP A 314 -1.62 -11.26 -11.34
C TRP A 314 -0.73 -12.10 -12.27
N ALA A 315 -0.71 -13.41 -12.06
CA ALA A 315 0.16 -14.33 -12.79
C ALA A 315 -0.19 -14.33 -14.29
N THR A 316 -1.49 -14.36 -14.61
CA THR A 316 -2.03 -14.42 -15.97
C THR A 316 -2.12 -13.05 -16.65
N GLY A 317 -1.90 -11.96 -15.90
CA GLY A 317 -2.03 -10.60 -16.41
C GLY A 317 -3.49 -10.12 -16.53
N TYR A 318 -4.47 -10.91 -16.09
CA TYR A 318 -5.88 -10.52 -16.04
C TYR A 318 -6.16 -9.61 -14.82
N CYS A 319 -5.42 -8.51 -14.72
CA CYS A 319 -5.35 -7.68 -13.53
C CYS A 319 -6.49 -6.65 -13.40
N GLY A 320 -7.51 -6.66 -14.27
CA GLY A 320 -8.54 -5.60 -14.30
C GLY A 320 -9.23 -5.40 -12.94
N GLU A 321 -9.60 -6.49 -12.26
CA GLU A 321 -10.16 -6.42 -10.91
C GLU A 321 -9.13 -5.89 -9.89
N LEU A 322 -7.90 -6.38 -9.95
CA LEU A 322 -6.84 -5.97 -9.03
C LEU A 322 -6.50 -4.48 -9.15
N LEU A 323 -6.50 -3.95 -10.36
CA LEU A 323 -6.31 -2.52 -10.64
C LEU A 323 -7.46 -1.69 -10.07
N ALA A 324 -8.71 -2.16 -10.18
CA ALA A 324 -9.85 -1.49 -9.56
C ALA A 324 -9.75 -1.46 -8.02
N TYR A 325 -9.27 -2.56 -7.40
CA TYR A 325 -9.00 -2.56 -5.96
C TYR A 325 -7.88 -1.59 -5.57
N LYS A 326 -6.83 -1.49 -6.39
CA LYS A 326 -5.74 -0.53 -6.18
C LYS A 326 -6.27 0.90 -6.13
N GLU A 327 -7.05 1.30 -7.13
CA GLU A 327 -7.67 2.63 -7.20
C GLU A 327 -8.54 2.93 -5.97
N LEU A 328 -9.30 1.94 -5.49
CA LEU A 328 -10.12 2.08 -4.28
C LEU A 328 -9.28 2.30 -3.01
N LEU A 329 -8.16 1.58 -2.87
CA LEU A 329 -7.27 1.70 -1.71
C LEU A 329 -6.52 3.03 -1.71
N GLU A 330 -5.97 3.44 -2.86
CA GLU A 330 -5.34 4.75 -3.02
C GLU A 330 -6.34 5.89 -2.75
N GLY A 331 -7.59 5.75 -3.18
CA GLY A 331 -8.65 6.71 -2.86
C GLY A 331 -8.95 6.82 -1.36
N LYS A 332 -8.83 5.73 -0.59
CA LYS A 332 -9.04 5.73 0.86
C LYS A 332 -7.93 6.49 1.60
N GLU A 333 -6.68 6.37 1.17
CA GLU A 333 -5.56 7.13 1.73
C GLU A 333 -5.76 8.64 1.52
N ILE A 334 -6.14 9.06 0.31
CA ILE A 334 -6.47 10.46 0.01
C ILE A 334 -7.58 10.99 0.91
N LEU A 335 -8.62 10.19 1.18
CA LEU A 335 -9.70 10.57 2.09
C LEU A 335 -9.22 10.78 3.54
N MET A 336 -8.25 9.99 3.99
CA MET A 336 -7.65 10.14 5.32
C MET A 336 -6.86 11.45 5.41
N ASP A 337 -6.00 11.74 4.43
CA ASP A 337 -5.23 12.98 4.37
C ASP A 337 -6.13 14.22 4.32
N VAL A 338 -7.20 14.17 3.52
CA VAL A 338 -8.20 15.25 3.45
C VAL A 338 -8.88 15.44 4.81
N THR A 339 -9.16 14.35 5.53
CA THR A 339 -9.77 14.42 6.87
C THR A 339 -8.84 15.10 7.88
N GLU A 340 -7.56 14.75 7.87
CA GLU A 340 -6.53 15.36 8.72
C GLU A 340 -6.35 16.85 8.39
N ALA A 341 -6.29 17.21 7.10
CA ALA A 341 -6.21 18.59 6.66
C ALA A 341 -7.42 19.44 7.11
N ILE A 342 -8.64 18.88 7.05
CA ILE A 342 -9.86 19.55 7.54
C ILE A 342 -9.78 19.78 9.06
N GLN A 343 -9.29 18.81 9.83
CA GLN A 343 -9.13 18.98 11.28
C GLN A 343 -8.14 20.10 11.61
N SER A 344 -7.00 20.13 10.92
CA SER A 344 -6.01 21.20 11.07
C SER A 344 -6.58 22.59 10.75
N LEU A 345 -7.30 22.71 9.62
CA LEU A 345 -7.97 23.96 9.22
C LEU A 345 -9.00 24.44 10.25
N ARG A 346 -9.78 23.52 10.85
CA ARG A 346 -10.72 23.85 11.91
C ARG A 346 -10.01 24.44 13.12
N SER A 347 -8.92 23.84 13.58
CA SER A 347 -8.14 24.36 14.70
C SER A 347 -7.55 25.74 14.40
N SER A 348 -7.04 25.98 13.19
CA SER A 348 -6.57 27.30 12.78
C SER A 348 -7.70 28.35 12.76
N LEU A 349 -8.90 27.97 12.32
CA LEU A 349 -10.07 28.86 12.31
C LEU A 349 -10.51 29.25 13.73
N GLU A 350 -10.48 28.32 14.68
CA GLU A 350 -10.78 28.59 16.09
C GLU A 350 -9.78 29.56 16.73
N GLN A 351 -8.49 29.40 16.43
CA GLN A 351 -7.45 30.32 16.88
C GLN A 351 -7.62 31.71 16.28
N LEU A 352 -7.96 31.79 14.98
CA LEU A 352 -8.23 33.05 14.32
C LEU A 352 -9.46 33.74 14.93
N SER A 353 -10.54 32.99 15.19
CA SER A 353 -11.73 33.51 15.88
C SER A 353 -11.39 34.09 17.25
N SER A 354 -10.58 33.38 18.04
CA SER A 354 -10.12 33.84 19.36
C SER A 354 -9.26 35.12 19.26
N SER A 355 -8.40 35.20 18.25
CA SER A 355 -7.58 36.38 17.99
C SER A 355 -8.42 37.59 17.59
N VAL A 356 -9.43 37.40 16.73
CA VAL A 356 -10.38 38.44 16.34
C VAL A 356 -11.16 38.95 17.54
N ASN A 357 -11.65 38.06 18.42
CA ASN A 357 -12.36 38.46 19.64
C ASN A 357 -11.46 39.26 20.60
N SER A 358 -10.20 38.87 20.73
CA SER A 358 -9.20 39.59 21.55
C SER A 358 -8.90 40.98 20.98
N LEU A 359 -8.76 41.08 19.65
CA LEU A 359 -8.56 42.34 18.96
C LEU A 359 -9.79 43.25 19.11
N SER A 360 -11.00 42.71 18.97
CA SER A 360 -12.25 43.45 19.19
C SER A 360 -12.30 44.06 20.59
N SER A 361 -11.96 43.29 21.63
CA SER A 361 -11.89 43.76 23.02
C SER A 361 -10.86 44.88 23.21
N THR A 362 -9.71 44.76 22.55
CA THR A 362 -8.66 45.79 22.57
C THR A 362 -9.14 47.09 21.93
N VAL A 363 -9.81 47.00 20.77
CA VAL A 363 -10.39 48.16 20.07
C VAL A 363 -11.41 48.87 20.95
N SER A 364 -12.30 48.15 21.62
CA SER A 364 -13.27 48.75 22.55
C SER A 364 -12.59 49.47 23.72
N SER A 365 -11.52 48.89 24.27
CA SER A 365 -10.75 49.53 25.35
C SER A 365 -10.06 50.82 24.89
N LEU A 366 -9.49 50.82 23.69
CA LEU A 366 -8.90 52.00 23.07
C LEU A 366 -9.94 53.09 22.81
N GLN A 367 -11.13 52.73 22.32
CA GLN A 367 -12.23 53.69 22.12
C GLN A 367 -12.60 54.39 23.44
N ASN A 368 -12.76 53.65 24.53
CA ASN A 368 -13.03 54.23 25.85
C ASN A 368 -11.93 55.20 26.31
N THR A 369 -10.68 54.84 26.06
CA THR A 369 -9.52 55.69 26.41
C THR A 369 -9.54 56.99 25.60
N VAL A 370 -9.80 56.92 24.30
CA VAL A 370 -9.94 58.09 23.42
C VAL A 370 -11.06 59.01 23.91
N THR A 371 -12.22 58.46 24.25
CA THR A 371 -13.35 59.23 24.81
C THR A 371 -12.97 59.93 26.11
N SER A 372 -12.24 59.24 27.01
CA SER A 372 -11.77 59.86 28.27
C SER A 372 -10.79 61.00 28.00
N ILE A 373 -9.86 60.83 27.06
CA ILE A 373 -8.89 61.88 26.68
C ILE A 373 -9.61 63.09 26.08
N GLN A 374 -10.62 62.87 25.23
CA GLN A 374 -11.44 63.95 24.66
C GLN A 374 -12.14 64.75 25.77
N GLY A 375 -12.66 64.09 26.81
CA GLY A 375 -13.24 64.75 27.97
C GLY A 375 -12.23 65.65 28.70
N THR A 376 -11.08 65.09 29.08
CA THR A 376 -10.00 65.85 29.74
C THR A 376 -9.52 67.03 28.90
N LEU A 377 -9.41 66.88 27.58
CA LEU A 377 -9.02 67.96 26.68
C LEU A 377 -10.07 69.09 26.68
N GLY A 378 -11.35 68.76 26.69
CA GLY A 378 -12.45 69.72 26.85
C GLY A 378 -12.33 70.51 28.16
N ASP A 379 -12.08 69.83 29.27
CA ASP A 379 -11.89 70.48 30.58
C ASP A 379 -10.68 71.42 30.60
N VAL A 380 -9.56 71.00 30.00
CA VAL A 380 -8.36 71.84 29.86
C VAL A 380 -8.67 73.07 29.00
N SER A 381 -9.36 72.90 27.89
CA SER A 381 -9.79 74.01 27.03
C SER A 381 -10.61 75.05 27.80
N ASN A 382 -11.60 74.60 28.59
CA ASN A 382 -12.44 75.50 29.42
C ASN A 382 -11.62 76.26 30.46
N ARG A 383 -10.66 75.58 31.10
CA ARG A 383 -9.74 76.20 32.08
C ARG A 383 -8.84 77.26 31.44
N VAL A 384 -8.32 77.00 30.23
CA VAL A 384 -7.52 77.97 29.47
C VAL A 384 -8.35 79.21 29.17
N THR A 385 -9.57 79.05 28.63
CA THR A 385 -10.47 80.18 28.38
C THR A 385 -10.77 80.98 29.65
N THR A 386 -10.98 80.31 30.77
CA THR A 386 -11.20 80.97 32.07
C THR A 386 -9.96 81.78 32.48
N LEU A 387 -8.77 81.20 32.35
CA LEU A 387 -7.52 81.86 32.68
C LEU A 387 -7.25 83.07 31.76
N GLU A 388 -7.51 82.95 30.47
CA GLU A 388 -7.42 84.05 29.51
C GLU A 388 -8.31 85.24 29.93
N ASN A 389 -9.53 84.97 30.39
CA ASN A 389 -10.44 86.01 30.88
C ASN A 389 -9.92 86.66 32.17
N THR A 390 -9.43 85.88 33.13
CA THR A 390 -8.81 86.40 34.36
C THR A 390 -7.59 87.28 34.06
N VAL A 391 -6.75 86.87 33.09
CA VAL A 391 -5.58 87.66 32.65
C VAL A 391 -6.02 88.99 32.04
N LYS A 392 -7.05 89.02 31.19
CA LYS A 392 -7.61 90.27 30.63
C LYS A 392 -8.13 91.22 31.71
N GLU A 393 -8.78 90.67 32.73
CA GLU A 393 -9.26 91.47 33.87
C GLU A 393 -8.11 92.05 34.69
N LEU A 394 -7.08 91.24 34.96
CA LEU A 394 -5.85 91.68 35.62
C LEU A 394 -5.14 92.79 34.84
N ASP A 395 -5.00 92.62 33.53
CA ASP A 395 -4.40 93.61 32.63
C ASP A 395 -5.15 94.96 32.72
N SER A 396 -6.48 94.91 32.64
CA SER A 396 -7.34 96.11 32.80
C SER A 396 -7.15 96.78 34.17
N ARG A 397 -7.03 96.01 35.25
CA ARG A 397 -6.77 96.53 36.60
C ARG A 397 -5.40 97.16 36.73
N VAL A 398 -4.36 96.56 36.13
CA VAL A 398 -3.00 97.11 36.11
C VAL A 398 -2.99 98.45 35.37
N SER A 399 -3.57 98.53 34.17
CA SER A 399 -3.69 99.80 33.45
C SER A 399 -4.43 100.88 34.26
N GLY A 400 -5.48 100.50 35.00
CA GLY A 400 -6.18 101.41 35.90
C GLY A 400 -5.31 101.94 37.04
N LEU A 401 -4.50 101.07 37.66
CA LEU A 401 -3.54 101.44 38.70
C LEU A 401 -2.41 102.32 38.18
N GLU A 402 -1.87 102.03 36.99
CA GLU A 402 -0.87 102.87 36.32
C GLU A 402 -1.41 104.27 36.07
N GLY A 403 -2.66 104.39 35.58
CA GLY A 403 -3.33 105.67 35.42
C GLY A 403 -3.52 106.42 36.74
N ALA A 404 -3.92 105.72 37.81
CA ALA A 404 -4.04 106.31 39.14
C ALA A 404 -2.68 106.81 39.67
N ALA A 405 -1.61 106.02 39.50
CA ALA A 405 -0.26 106.40 39.90
C ALA A 405 0.26 107.62 39.13
N ALA A 406 0.00 107.70 37.83
CA ALA A 406 0.32 108.86 37.00
C ALA A 406 -0.37 110.13 37.52
N ASN A 407 -1.68 110.05 37.82
CA ASN A 407 -2.44 111.17 38.39
C ASN A 407 -1.85 111.64 39.74
N ILE A 408 -1.46 110.70 40.62
CA ILE A 408 -0.81 111.02 41.89
C ILE A 408 0.52 111.74 41.66
N MET A 409 1.38 111.24 40.78
CA MET A 409 2.65 111.90 40.43
C MET A 409 2.43 113.33 39.93
N THR A 410 1.47 113.55 39.03
CA THR A 410 1.11 114.89 38.56
C THR A 410 0.65 115.78 39.72
N SER A 411 -0.20 115.27 40.62
CA SER A 411 -0.69 116.02 41.78
C SER A 411 0.42 116.40 42.77
N LEU A 412 1.38 115.49 43.02
CA LEU A 412 2.53 115.73 43.89
C LEU A 412 3.49 116.73 43.26
N ALA A 413 3.73 116.65 41.94
CA ALA A 413 4.53 117.63 41.23
C ALA A 413 3.92 119.03 41.31
N LEU A 414 2.60 119.15 41.07
CA LEU A 414 1.86 120.40 41.22
C LEU A 414 1.90 120.92 42.66
N GLY A 415 1.68 120.05 43.64
CA GLY A 415 1.76 120.38 45.07
C GLY A 415 3.15 120.83 45.52
N GLY A 416 4.20 120.18 45.03
CA GLY A 416 5.59 120.55 45.29
C GLY A 416 5.94 121.92 44.71
N VAL A 417 5.52 122.23 43.48
CA VAL A 417 5.66 123.57 42.88
C VAL A 417 4.90 124.61 43.71
N ALA A 418 3.67 124.32 44.12
CA ALA A 418 2.88 125.21 44.98
C ALA A 418 3.59 125.47 46.34
N LEU A 419 4.19 124.45 46.94
CA LEU A 419 4.95 124.57 48.19
C LEU A 419 6.20 125.44 48.02
N ILE A 420 6.97 125.22 46.94
CA ILE A 420 8.16 126.04 46.61
C ILE A 420 7.75 127.50 46.43
N LEU A 421 6.69 127.78 45.67
CA LEU A 421 6.15 129.14 45.49
C LEU A 421 5.71 129.77 46.81
N ALA A 422 5.06 129.01 47.70
CA ALA A 422 4.68 129.46 49.03
C ALA A 422 5.90 129.80 49.90
N LEU A 423 6.94 128.95 49.90
CA LEU A 423 8.19 129.19 50.63
C LEU A 423 8.96 130.41 50.10
N ILE A 424 9.04 130.60 48.78
CA ILE A 424 9.63 131.81 48.16
C ILE A 424 8.86 133.05 48.58
N SER A 425 7.52 133.00 48.56
CA SER A 425 6.66 134.11 48.97
C SER A 425 6.90 134.49 50.44
N LEU A 426 7.05 133.49 51.32
CA LEU A 426 7.37 133.69 52.73
C LEU A 426 8.77 134.29 52.93
N ALA A 427 9.80 133.79 52.23
CA ALA A 427 11.15 134.33 52.29
C ALA A 427 11.23 135.79 51.80
N LEU A 428 10.53 136.13 50.70
CA LEU A 428 10.41 137.51 50.20
C LEU A 428 9.72 138.43 51.22
N ALA A 429 8.72 137.94 51.96
CA ALA A 429 8.07 138.70 53.04
C ALA A 429 9.03 139.02 54.20
N PHE A 430 10.00 138.14 54.50
CA PHE A 430 11.05 138.40 55.50
C PHE A 430 12.18 139.32 54.99
N MET A 431 12.53 139.28 53.69
CA MET A 431 13.58 140.15 53.11
C MET A 431 13.19 141.64 53.04
N LYS A 432 11.89 141.96 52.99
CA LYS A 432 11.38 143.35 52.94
C LYS A 432 11.46 144.11 54.29
N LYS A 433 11.98 143.48 55.35
CA LYS A 433 11.95 143.99 56.74
C LYS A 433 13.30 144.45 57.31
N LYS A 434 14.30 144.77 56.49
CA LYS A 434 15.52 145.46 56.92
C LYS A 434 15.84 146.66 56.05
#